data_AF-A0A0V8JC89-F1
#
_entry.id   AF-A0A0V8JC89-F1
#
_cell.length_a   1.000
_cell.length_b   1.000
_cell.length_c   1.000
_cell.angle_alpha   90.00
_cell.angle_beta   90.00
_cell.angle_gamma   90.00
#
_symmetry.space_group_name_H-M   'P 1'
#
loop_
_entity.id
_entity.type
_entity.pdbx_description
1 polymer ?
#
loop_
_entity_poly.entity_id
_entity_poly.type
_entity_poly.pdbx_seq_one_letter_code
_entity_poly.pdbx_strand_id
1 'polypeptide(L)'
;MDLFNKPSVPLQKKAADIRTLFPATSWIVFVSLVSAITALLQTAGGAIPVAGMFISPLSTLPIIVMTLISRLYGLYTYTLTIILLVFIQPAEILIFTFTTGLLGIGLGLGFNKLKRRFFIALSGCIFLFSGMCTMLYGFSFPLFGADFPYPKDSILLPGLCLFSLAYSFAWTEFTLLILKKRWNIIL
;
A
#
# COMPACT_ATOMS: atom_id res chain seq x y z
N MET A 1 -16.26 -14.22 -29.10
CA MET A 1 -17.21 -14.71 -28.08
C MET A 1 -16.50 -15.84 -27.36
N ASP A 2 -15.60 -15.49 -26.44
CA ASP A 2 -14.78 -16.42 -25.61
C ASP A 2 -14.27 -15.67 -24.36
N LEU A 3 -15.14 -14.83 -23.78
CA LEU A 3 -14.86 -13.97 -22.64
C LEU A 3 -15.33 -14.57 -21.30
N PHE A 4 -15.81 -15.81 -21.31
CA PHE A 4 -16.40 -16.50 -20.15
C PHE A 4 -15.71 -17.82 -19.81
N ASN A 5 -14.47 -18.02 -20.24
CA ASN A 5 -13.73 -19.19 -19.80
C ASN A 5 -13.12 -18.94 -18.41
N LYS A 6 -13.77 -19.45 -17.36
CA LYS A 6 -13.13 -19.67 -16.05
C LYS A 6 -12.44 -21.04 -16.15
N PRO A 7 -11.19 -21.17 -15.69
CA PRO A 7 -10.87 -20.85 -14.31
C PRO A 7 -9.63 -19.95 -14.20
N SER A 8 -9.80 -18.70 -13.78
CA SER A 8 -8.70 -18.07 -13.04
C SER A 8 -8.56 -18.85 -11.73
N VAL A 9 -7.41 -19.47 -11.51
CA VAL A 9 -7.05 -19.96 -10.18
C VAL A 9 -7.29 -18.78 -9.24
N PRO A 10 -8.16 -18.90 -8.21
CA PRO A 10 -8.39 -17.80 -7.29
C PRO A 10 -7.03 -17.31 -6.81
N LEU A 11 -6.78 -16.00 -6.81
CA LEU A 11 -5.53 -15.40 -6.30
C LEU A 11 -5.11 -16.05 -4.97
N GLN A 12 -6.12 -16.36 -4.14
CA GLN A 12 -6.05 -17.11 -2.88
C GLN A 12 -5.47 -18.54 -3.01
N LYS A 13 -5.87 -19.31 -4.03
CA LYS A 13 -5.36 -20.67 -4.26
C LYS A 13 -3.89 -20.62 -4.68
N LYS A 14 -3.53 -19.69 -5.58
CA LYS A 14 -2.13 -19.49 -5.99
C LYS A 14 -1.25 -19.00 -4.83
N ALA A 15 -1.78 -18.11 -3.98
CA ALA A 15 -1.12 -17.68 -2.76
C ALA A 15 -0.95 -18.82 -1.73
N ALA A 16 -1.96 -19.68 -1.59
CA ALA A 16 -1.89 -20.86 -0.73
C ALA A 16 -0.83 -21.87 -1.23
N ASP A 17 -0.79 -22.12 -2.55
CA ASP A 17 0.21 -23.01 -3.17
C ASP A 17 1.64 -22.48 -2.96
N ILE A 18 1.84 -21.16 -3.06
CA ILE A 18 3.14 -20.53 -2.76
C ILE A 18 3.52 -20.71 -1.28
N ARG A 19 2.54 -20.61 -0.38
CA ARG A 19 2.79 -20.72 1.07
C ARG A 19 3.24 -22.12 1.48
N THR A 20 2.73 -23.17 0.85
CA THR A 20 3.10 -24.57 1.14
C THR A 20 4.45 -24.97 0.56
N LEU A 21 5.00 -24.19 -0.37
CA LEU A 21 6.27 -24.49 -1.04
C LEU A 21 7.48 -24.35 -0.11
N PHE A 22 7.38 -23.52 0.94
CA PHE A 22 8.50 -23.18 1.81
C PHE A 22 8.17 -23.39 3.30
N PRO A 23 9.17 -23.77 4.13
CA PRO A 23 8.98 -23.88 5.57
C PRO A 23 8.74 -22.51 6.21
N ALA A 24 8.17 -22.50 7.42
CA ALA A 24 7.84 -21.28 8.15
C ALA A 24 9.05 -20.35 8.36
N THR A 25 10.25 -20.90 8.60
CA THR A 25 11.49 -20.14 8.79
C THR A 25 11.86 -19.32 7.56
N SER A 26 11.68 -19.85 6.35
CA SER A 26 11.94 -19.12 5.11
C SER A 26 11.00 -17.93 4.94
N TRP A 27 9.75 -18.06 5.38
CA TRP A 27 8.79 -16.94 5.36
C TRP A 27 9.15 -15.83 6.33
N ILE A 28 9.73 -16.15 7.49
CA ILE A 28 10.23 -15.14 8.44
C ILE A 28 11.34 -14.32 7.78
N VAL A 29 12.31 -15.00 7.16
CA VAL A 29 13.41 -14.34 6.43
C VAL A 29 12.85 -13.49 5.28
N PHE A 30 11.89 -14.01 4.52
CA PHE A 30 11.27 -13.28 3.42
C PHE A 30 10.53 -12.03 3.89
N VAL A 31 9.71 -12.12 4.95
CA VAL A 31 9.04 -10.96 5.56
C VAL A 31 10.06 -9.93 6.00
N SER A 32 11.13 -10.33 6.70
CA SER A 32 12.16 -9.39 7.16
C SER A 32 12.87 -8.67 6.02
N LEU A 33 13.21 -9.39 4.94
CA LEU A 33 13.87 -8.82 3.76
C LEU A 33 12.95 -7.85 3.02
N VAL A 34 11.68 -8.23 2.86
CA VAL A 34 10.68 -7.37 2.22
C VAL A 34 10.43 -6.11 3.06
N SER A 35 10.35 -6.22 4.39
CA SER A 35 10.25 -5.05 5.27
C SER A 35 11.47 -4.14 5.18
N ALA A 36 12.68 -4.70 5.11
CA ALA A 36 13.89 -3.89 4.93
C ALA A 36 13.86 -3.12 3.60
N ILE A 37 13.47 -3.78 2.50
CA ILE A 37 13.29 -3.11 1.20
C ILE A 37 12.21 -2.03 1.28
N THR A 38 11.11 -2.31 1.97
CA THR A 38 10.00 -1.37 2.16
C THR A 38 10.47 -0.13 2.94
N ALA A 39 11.25 -0.33 4.00
CA ALA A 39 11.83 0.75 4.79
C ALA A 39 12.78 1.60 3.94
N LEU A 40 13.69 0.97 3.17
CA LEU A 40 14.62 1.68 2.28
C LEU A 40 13.87 2.51 1.23
N LEU A 41 12.86 1.93 0.58
CA LEU A 41 12.02 2.65 -0.38
C LEU A 41 11.34 3.85 0.28
N GLN A 42 10.75 3.68 1.45
CA GLN A 42 10.09 4.76 2.17
C GLN A 42 11.07 5.87 2.58
N THR A 43 12.27 5.50 3.04
CA THR A 43 13.29 6.48 3.48
C THR A 43 13.73 7.41 2.35
N ALA A 44 13.57 7.00 1.09
CA ALA A 44 13.86 7.86 -0.05
C ALA A 44 13.10 9.19 0.02
N GLY A 45 11.88 9.21 0.57
CA GLY A 45 11.05 10.41 0.75
C GLY A 45 11.75 11.52 1.53
N GLY A 46 12.43 11.16 2.62
CA GLY A 46 13.17 12.09 3.46
C GLY A 46 14.63 12.26 3.06
N ALA A 47 15.23 11.27 2.38
CA ALA A 47 16.65 11.28 2.04
C ALA A 47 16.97 12.06 0.75
N ILE A 48 16.06 12.03 -0.24
CA ILE A 48 16.28 12.68 -1.55
C ILE A 48 15.17 13.72 -1.78
N PRO A 49 15.48 15.02 -1.69
CA PRO A 49 14.49 16.07 -1.95
C PRO A 49 13.89 15.92 -3.36
N VAL A 50 12.57 16.11 -3.48
CA VAL A 50 11.79 16.03 -4.73
C VAL A 50 11.72 14.64 -5.37
N ALA A 51 12.86 14.01 -5.71
CA ALA A 51 12.87 12.67 -6.32
C ALA A 51 12.38 11.60 -5.35
N GLY A 52 12.70 11.75 -4.06
CA GLY A 52 12.24 10.89 -2.98
C GLY A 52 10.73 10.80 -2.86
N MET A 53 10.01 11.89 -3.16
CA MET A 53 8.55 11.91 -3.12
C MET A 53 7.90 10.99 -4.16
N PHE A 54 8.60 10.70 -5.26
CA PHE A 54 8.13 9.75 -6.28
C PHE A 54 8.57 8.31 -5.99
N ILE A 55 9.66 8.12 -5.24
CA ILE A 55 10.21 6.80 -4.90
C ILE A 55 9.53 6.24 -3.65
N SER A 56 9.34 7.06 -2.62
CA SER A 56 8.73 6.69 -1.34
C SER A 56 7.44 5.88 -1.49
N PRO A 57 6.50 6.26 -2.37
CA PRO A 57 5.27 5.51 -2.47
C PRO A 57 5.41 4.11 -3.06
N LEU A 58 6.55 3.77 -3.69
CA LEU A 58 6.85 2.40 -4.10
C LEU A 58 6.90 1.44 -2.91
N SER A 59 7.07 1.92 -1.67
CA SER A 59 6.94 1.14 -0.44
C SER A 59 5.55 0.51 -0.27
N THR A 60 4.52 1.05 -0.94
CA THR A 60 3.16 0.49 -0.96
C THR A 60 3.14 -0.89 -1.63
N LEU A 61 3.92 -1.08 -2.70
CA LEU A 61 3.89 -2.30 -3.50
C LEU A 61 4.31 -3.55 -2.72
N PRO A 62 5.46 -3.56 -2.00
CA PRO A 62 5.84 -4.68 -1.14
C PRO A 62 4.74 -5.10 -0.15
N ILE A 63 4.06 -4.13 0.49
CA ILE A 63 2.98 -4.41 1.43
C ILE A 63 1.78 -5.04 0.73
N ILE A 64 1.38 -4.51 -0.44
CA ILE A 64 0.31 -5.10 -1.23
C ILE A 64 0.65 -6.56 -1.50
N VAL A 65 1.83 -6.84 -2.08
CA VAL A 65 2.25 -8.20 -2.45
C VAL A 65 2.25 -9.15 -1.24
N MET A 66 2.80 -8.73 -0.10
CA MET A 66 2.81 -9.58 1.10
C MET A 66 1.40 -9.81 1.64
N THR A 67 0.52 -8.81 1.56
CA THR A 67 -0.89 -8.94 1.96
C THR A 67 -1.65 -9.89 1.03
N LEU A 68 -1.34 -9.90 -0.27
CA LEU A 68 -1.92 -10.85 -1.24
C LEU A 68 -1.53 -12.30 -0.93
N ILE A 69 -0.28 -12.54 -0.52
CA ILE A 69 0.18 -13.88 -0.11
C ILE A 69 -0.52 -14.30 1.18
N SER A 70 -0.54 -13.43 2.17
CA SER A 70 -1.24 -13.64 3.43
C SER A 70 -1.50 -12.33 4.14
N ARG A 71 -2.71 -12.15 4.66
CA ARG A 71 -3.08 -10.98 5.49
C ARG A 71 -2.12 -10.78 6.66
N LEU A 72 -1.70 -11.87 7.30
CA LEU A 72 -0.77 -11.81 8.44
C LEU A 72 0.63 -11.38 8.01
N TYR A 73 1.13 -11.87 6.87
CA TYR A 73 2.46 -11.49 6.38
C TYR A 73 2.49 -10.02 5.93
N GLY A 74 1.42 -9.52 5.33
CA GLY A 74 1.24 -8.09 5.07
C GLY A 74 1.32 -7.26 6.34
N LEU A 75 0.60 -7.65 7.39
CA LEU A 75 0.63 -6.98 8.69
C LEU A 75 2.02 -7.03 9.35
N TYR A 76 2.68 -8.19 9.36
CA TYR A 76 4.04 -8.30 9.88
C TYR A 76 5.01 -7.43 9.10
N THR A 77 4.88 -7.39 7.78
CA THR A 77 5.72 -6.55 6.92
C THR A 77 5.54 -5.08 7.25
N TYR A 78 4.29 -4.64 7.41
CA TYR A 78 3.91 -3.29 7.79
C TYR A 78 4.46 -2.89 9.16
N THR A 79 4.21 -3.69 10.20
CA THR A 79 4.69 -3.41 11.56
C THR A 79 6.21 -3.41 11.65
N LEU A 80 6.89 -4.36 11.00
CA LEU A 80 8.34 -4.44 11.04
C LEU A 80 8.99 -3.29 10.26
N THR A 81 8.36 -2.81 9.18
CA THR A 81 8.80 -1.59 8.48
C THR A 81 8.69 -0.35 9.37
N ILE A 82 7.61 -0.20 10.14
CA ILE A 82 7.47 0.89 11.10
C ILE A 82 8.61 0.85 12.12
N ILE A 83 8.90 -0.32 12.68
CA ILE A 83 9.99 -0.50 13.64
C ILE A 83 11.34 -0.11 13.01
N LEU A 84 11.61 -0.53 11.77
CA LEU A 84 12.83 -0.15 11.06
C LEU A 84 12.92 1.36 10.81
N LEU A 85 11.82 2.01 10.43
CA LEU A 85 11.76 3.45 10.21
C LEU A 85 12.04 4.27 11.48
N VAL A 86 11.70 3.74 12.66
CA VAL A 86 12.08 4.36 13.96
C VAL A 86 13.59 4.56 14.06
N PHE A 87 14.38 3.60 13.58
CA PHE A 87 15.83 3.67 13.65
C PHE A 87 16.46 4.41 12.47
N ILE A 88 15.88 4.31 11.27
CA ILE A 88 16.49 4.85 10.06
C ILE A 88 16.10 6.31 9.81
N GLN A 89 14.80 6.62 9.80
CA GLN A 89 14.28 7.93 9.40
C GLN A 89 12.95 8.21 10.10
N PRO A 90 12.97 8.74 11.34
CA PRO A 90 11.76 8.88 12.13
C PRO A 90 10.73 9.85 11.53
N ALA A 91 11.18 10.79 10.70
CA ALA A 91 10.31 11.73 9.99
C ALA A 91 9.31 11.03 9.05
N GLU A 92 9.66 9.86 8.50
CA GLU A 92 8.83 9.12 7.54
C GLU A 92 7.86 8.13 8.22
N ILE A 93 7.94 7.95 9.55
CA ILE A 93 7.09 6.99 10.26
C ILE A 93 5.62 7.36 10.11
N LEU A 94 5.28 8.63 10.35
CA LEU A 94 3.89 9.09 10.31
C LEU A 94 3.32 8.97 8.90
N ILE A 95 4.09 9.40 7.89
CA ILE A 95 3.73 9.29 6.48
C ILE A 95 3.49 7.83 6.14
N PHE A 96 4.41 6.93 6.46
CA PHE A 96 4.26 5.51 6.16
C PHE A 96 3.07 4.86 6.87
N THR A 97 2.94 5.07 8.17
CA THR A 97 1.93 4.44 9.01
C THR A 97 0.53 4.85 8.58
N PHE A 98 0.33 6.13 8.27
CA PHE A 98 -1.01 6.62 7.96
C PHE A 98 -1.30 6.68 6.46
N THR A 99 -0.31 6.76 5.58
CA THR A 99 -0.57 6.89 4.13
C THR A 99 -0.14 5.67 3.33
N THR A 100 1.14 5.58 2.93
CA THR A 100 1.65 4.57 1.98
C THR A 100 1.47 3.14 2.52
N GLY A 101 1.79 2.90 3.78
CA GLY A 101 1.64 1.59 4.40
C GLY A 101 0.17 1.19 4.59
N LEU A 102 -0.67 2.13 5.05
CA LEU A 102 -2.09 1.91 5.28
C LEU A 102 -2.86 1.65 3.97
N LEU A 103 -2.53 2.39 2.91
CA LEU A 103 -3.02 2.15 1.55
C LEU A 103 -2.63 0.74 1.07
N GLY A 104 -1.39 0.33 1.30
CA GLY A 104 -0.92 -1.00 0.91
C GLY A 104 -1.72 -2.13 1.54
N ILE A 105 -2.04 -2.00 2.83
CA ILE A 105 -2.96 -2.92 3.53
C ILE A 105 -4.37 -2.83 2.96
N GLY A 106 -4.92 -1.63 2.77
CA GLY A 106 -6.28 -1.42 2.27
C GLY A 106 -6.51 -2.00 0.87
N LEU A 107 -5.54 -1.84 -0.03
CA LEU A 107 -5.54 -2.45 -1.36
C LEU A 107 -5.32 -3.95 -1.30
N GLY A 108 -4.33 -4.43 -0.54
CA GLY A 108 -4.07 -5.87 -0.42
C GLY A 108 -5.26 -6.66 0.16
N LEU A 109 -5.95 -6.10 1.15
CA LEU A 109 -7.21 -6.63 1.67
C LEU A 109 -8.33 -6.56 0.64
N GLY A 110 -8.41 -5.45 -0.10
CA GLY A 110 -9.33 -5.26 -1.22
C GLY A 110 -9.18 -6.36 -2.26
N PHE A 111 -7.98 -6.60 -2.77
CA PHE A 111 -7.71 -7.67 -3.73
C PHE A 111 -8.01 -9.08 -3.21
N ASN A 112 -7.86 -9.32 -1.90
CA ASN A 112 -8.16 -10.61 -1.30
C ASN A 112 -9.66 -10.88 -1.16
N LYS A 113 -10.46 -9.85 -0.85
CA LYS A 113 -11.90 -10.00 -0.56
C LYS A 113 -12.81 -9.60 -1.70
N LEU A 114 -12.42 -8.61 -2.50
CA LEU A 114 -13.25 -7.94 -3.49
C LEU A 114 -12.86 -8.43 -4.89
N LYS A 115 -13.86 -8.74 -5.71
CA LYS A 115 -13.66 -9.30 -7.05
C LYS A 115 -13.72 -8.28 -8.17
N ARG A 116 -14.06 -7.02 -7.88
CA ARG A 116 -14.22 -5.97 -8.89
C ARG A 116 -13.21 -4.85 -8.64
N ARG A 117 -12.54 -4.41 -9.70
CA ARG A 117 -11.57 -3.31 -9.71
C ARG A 117 -12.01 -2.07 -8.93
N PHE A 118 -13.25 -1.64 -9.12
CA PHE A 118 -13.78 -0.42 -8.52
C PHE A 118 -13.87 -0.52 -6.99
N PHE A 119 -14.32 -1.66 -6.46
CA PHE A 119 -14.41 -1.85 -5.02
C PHE A 119 -13.03 -1.99 -4.37
N ILE A 120 -12.05 -2.56 -5.08
CA ILE A 120 -10.65 -2.62 -4.61
C ILE A 120 -10.08 -1.21 -4.48
N ALA A 121 -10.25 -0.37 -5.51
CA ALA A 121 -9.81 1.02 -5.46
C ALA A 121 -10.53 1.82 -4.37
N LEU A 122 -11.83 1.58 -4.15
CA LEU A 122 -12.58 2.21 -3.08
C LEU A 122 -12.06 1.82 -1.69
N SER A 123 -11.69 0.55 -1.48
CA SER A 123 -11.06 0.10 -0.24
C SER A 123 -9.76 0.86 0.04
N GLY A 124 -8.86 0.95 -0.95
CA GLY A 124 -7.63 1.73 -0.81
C GLY A 124 -7.90 3.22 -0.55
N CYS A 125 -8.93 3.79 -1.20
CA CYS A 125 -9.32 5.19 -1.03
C CYS A 125 -9.77 5.47 0.42
N ILE A 126 -10.58 4.60 1.01
CA ILE A 126 -11.05 4.77 2.40
C ILE A 126 -9.87 4.75 3.38
N PHE A 127 -8.96 3.78 3.22
CA PHE A 127 -7.78 3.65 4.09
C PHE A 127 -6.87 4.88 3.96
N LEU A 128 -6.58 5.30 2.73
CA LEU A 128 -5.71 6.43 2.45
C LEU A 128 -6.32 7.77 2.89
N PHE A 129 -7.60 7.99 2.62
CA PHE A 129 -8.32 9.19 3.05
C PHE A 129 -8.40 9.27 4.58
N SER A 130 -8.75 8.16 5.24
CA SER A 130 -8.75 8.07 6.71
C SER A 130 -7.37 8.38 7.28
N GLY A 131 -6.32 7.88 6.63
CA GLY A 131 -4.94 8.15 6.96
C GLY A 131 -4.56 9.62 6.89
N MET A 132 -4.81 10.24 5.74
CA MET A 132 -4.54 11.67 5.53
C MET A 132 -5.33 12.56 6.48
N CYS A 133 -6.62 12.25 6.73
CA CYS A 133 -7.42 12.96 7.72
C CYS A 133 -6.83 12.84 9.13
N THR A 134 -6.34 11.66 9.50
CA THR A 134 -5.70 11.44 10.82
C THR A 134 -4.42 12.25 10.94
N MET A 135 -3.58 12.29 9.90
CA MET A 135 -2.36 13.11 9.91
C MET A 135 -2.66 14.61 9.97
N LEU A 136 -3.62 15.07 9.18
CA LEU A 136 -3.92 16.50 9.06
C LEU A 136 -4.65 17.06 10.29
N TYR A 137 -5.69 16.37 10.77
CA TYR A 137 -6.52 16.84 11.87
C TYR A 137 -6.10 16.29 13.24
N GLY A 138 -5.50 15.10 13.28
CA GLY A 138 -5.05 14.47 14.54
C GLY A 138 -3.64 14.89 14.96
N PHE A 139 -2.69 14.89 14.02
CA PHE A 139 -1.28 15.21 14.30
C PHE A 139 -0.85 16.60 13.82
N SER A 140 -1.73 17.34 13.12
CA SER A 140 -1.41 18.64 12.49
C SER A 140 -0.16 18.60 11.61
N PHE A 141 0.10 17.45 10.97
CA PHE A 141 1.31 17.22 10.21
C PHE A 141 1.14 17.70 8.75
N PRO A 142 2.07 18.52 8.22
CA PRO A 142 2.06 19.02 6.83
C PRO A 142 2.39 17.91 5.85
N LEU A 143 1.34 17.33 5.25
CA LEU A 143 1.44 16.30 4.20
C LEU A 143 2.11 16.81 2.93
N PHE A 144 1.97 18.09 2.61
CA PHE A 144 2.45 18.70 1.36
C PHE A 144 3.48 19.83 1.59
N GLY A 145 4.05 19.92 2.78
CA GLY A 145 4.99 20.99 3.17
C GLY A 145 4.33 22.20 3.85
N ALA A 146 5.17 23.11 4.35
CA ALA A 146 4.79 24.18 5.29
C ALA A 146 3.86 25.28 4.72
N ASP A 147 3.60 25.27 3.40
CA ASP A 147 2.91 26.37 2.71
C ASP A 147 1.41 26.14 2.46
N PHE A 148 0.83 25.02 2.94
CA PHE A 148 -0.61 24.80 2.79
C PHE A 148 -1.40 25.43 3.95
N PRO A 149 -2.36 26.34 3.66
CA PRO A 149 -3.19 26.95 4.70
C PRO A 149 -4.06 25.91 5.40
N TYR A 150 -3.84 25.75 6.72
CA TYR A 150 -4.68 24.97 7.64
C TYR A 150 -5.89 25.79 8.11
N PRO A 151 -6.78 25.20 8.92
CA PRO A 151 -8.00 24.43 8.62
C PRO A 151 -9.18 25.28 8.10
N LYS A 152 -8.97 26.51 7.63
CA LYS A 152 -10.07 27.43 7.26
C LYS A 152 -10.61 27.25 5.83
N ASP A 153 -9.95 26.45 5.00
CA ASP A 153 -10.33 26.27 3.60
C ASP A 153 -11.20 25.03 3.39
N SER A 154 -12.50 25.24 3.18
CA SER A 154 -13.50 24.19 2.87
C SER A 154 -13.18 23.36 1.62
N ILE A 155 -12.22 23.80 0.80
CA ILE A 155 -11.78 23.16 -0.45
C ILE A 155 -10.80 22.00 -0.20
N LEU A 156 -10.11 22.00 0.94
CA LEU A 156 -9.03 21.05 1.21
C LEU A 156 -9.54 19.61 1.36
N LEU A 157 -10.65 19.41 2.09
CA LEU A 157 -11.24 18.09 2.32
C LEU A 157 -11.72 17.39 1.03
N PRO A 158 -12.52 18.02 0.15
CA PRO A 158 -12.89 17.41 -1.12
C PRO A 158 -11.66 17.20 -2.03
N GLY A 159 -10.67 18.08 -1.98
CA GLY A 159 -9.38 17.89 -2.68
C GLY A 159 -8.65 16.61 -2.24
N LEU A 160 -8.53 16.38 -0.93
CA LEU A 160 -7.94 15.16 -0.38
C LEU A 160 -8.72 13.90 -0.77
N CYS A 161 -10.05 13.98 -0.79
CA CYS A 161 -10.90 12.87 -1.21
C CYS A 161 -10.66 12.51 -2.69
N LEU A 162 -10.66 13.51 -3.58
CA LEU A 162 -10.37 13.33 -5.01
C LEU A 162 -8.96 12.78 -5.24
N PHE A 163 -7.97 13.33 -4.54
CA PHE A 163 -6.60 12.83 -4.60
C PHE A 163 -6.51 11.38 -4.13
N SER A 164 -7.14 11.02 -3.01
CA SER A 164 -7.15 9.65 -2.47
C SER A 164 -7.77 8.66 -3.45
N LEU A 165 -8.86 9.06 -4.12
CA LEU A 165 -9.54 8.24 -5.10
C LEU A 165 -8.66 8.01 -6.33
N ALA A 166 -8.14 9.09 -6.92
CA ALA A 166 -7.27 9.02 -8.10
C ALA A 166 -6.01 8.18 -7.81
N TYR A 167 -5.41 8.41 -6.65
CA TYR A 167 -4.18 7.73 -6.23
C TYR A 167 -4.40 6.24 -5.97
N SER A 168 -5.48 5.88 -5.25
CA SER A 168 -5.85 4.49 -5.02
C SER A 168 -6.20 3.76 -6.32
N PHE A 169 -6.85 4.44 -7.26
CA PHE A 169 -7.16 3.89 -8.57
C PHE A 169 -5.89 3.61 -9.38
N ALA A 170 -4.95 4.56 -9.41
CA ALA A 170 -3.65 4.38 -10.06
C ALA A 170 -2.90 3.16 -9.50
N TRP A 171 -2.86 3.01 -8.18
CA TRP A 171 -2.22 1.85 -7.53
C TRP A 171 -2.94 0.52 -7.80
N THR A 172 -4.27 0.54 -7.88
CA THR A 172 -5.07 -0.64 -8.23
C THR A 172 -4.74 -1.11 -9.64
N GLU A 173 -4.75 -0.20 -10.62
CA GLU A 173 -4.42 -0.51 -12.01
C GLU A 173 -2.95 -0.97 -12.14
N PHE A 174 -2.02 -0.27 -11.48
CA PHE A 174 -0.60 -0.66 -11.47
C PHE A 174 -0.39 -2.08 -10.91
N THR A 175 -1.07 -2.41 -9.81
CA THR A 175 -1.02 -3.76 -9.22
C THR A 175 -1.63 -4.79 -10.17
N LEU A 176 -2.78 -4.49 -10.78
CA LEU A 176 -3.42 -5.38 -11.77
C LEU A 176 -2.52 -5.66 -12.97
N LEU A 177 -1.80 -4.66 -13.48
CA LEU A 177 -0.85 -4.84 -14.59
C LEU A 177 0.27 -5.83 -14.21
N ILE A 178 0.81 -5.73 -12.99
CA ILE A 178 1.82 -6.66 -12.48
C ILE A 178 1.24 -8.07 -12.34
N LEU A 179 0.04 -8.20 -11.75
CA LEU A 179 -0.63 -9.49 -11.55
C LEU A 179 -1.02 -10.15 -12.87
N LYS A 180 -1.47 -9.37 -13.86
CA LYS A 180 -1.80 -9.88 -15.20
C LYS A 180 -0.53 -10.39 -15.89
N LYS A 181 0.54 -9.61 -15.88
CA LYS A 181 1.82 -9.97 -16.54
C LYS A 181 2.49 -11.19 -15.91
N ARG A 182 2.46 -11.32 -14.57
CA ARG A 182 3.18 -12.38 -13.86
C ARG A 182 2.32 -13.58 -13.53
N TRP A 183 1.03 -13.40 -13.27
CA TRP A 183 0.14 -14.46 -12.79
C TRP A 183 -1.07 -14.76 -13.67
N ASN A 184 -1.23 -14.06 -14.81
CA ASN A 184 -2.34 -14.21 -15.75
C ASN A 184 -3.73 -14.09 -15.09
N ILE A 185 -3.87 -13.12 -14.18
CA ILE A 185 -5.12 -12.84 -13.45
C ILE A 185 -5.86 -11.70 -14.14
N ILE A 186 -7.16 -11.89 -14.34
CA ILE A 186 -8.10 -10.88 -14.86
C ILE A 186 -9.25 -10.80 -13.85
N LEU A 187 -9.60 -9.58 -13.42
CA LEU A 187 -10.61 -9.25 -12.40
C LEU A 187 -11.76 -8.45 -13.01
#